data_AF-D9CIC1-F1
#
_entry.id   AF-D9CIC1-F1
#
_cell.length_a   1.000
_cell.length_b   1.000
_cell.length_c   1.000
_cell.angle_alpha   90.00
_cell.angle_beta   90.00
_cell.angle_gamma   90.00
#
_symmetry.space_group_name_H-M   'P 1'
#
loop_
_entity.id
_entity.type
_entity.pdbx_description
1 polymer ?
#
loop_
_entity_poly.entity_id
_entity_poly.type
_entity_poly.pdbx_seq_one_letter_code
_entity_poly.pdbx_strand_id
1 'polypeptide(L)' 'MGGHGALTLFLKNPGQYKSVSAFAPIANPINAPWGQKAFKGYIGGNEEEWKKHDATELIKQWKGPFEALIDVGTGDN' A
#
# COMPACT_ATOMS: atom_id res chain seq x y z
N MET A 1 8.76 -3.14 -0.29
CA MET A 1 7.74 -4.15 -0.67
C MET A 1 6.91 -4.64 0.52
N GLY A 2 7.51 -5.23 1.57
CA GLY A 2 6.74 -5.76 2.71
C GLY A 2 5.83 -4.74 3.41
N GLY A 3 6.31 -3.51 3.62
CA GLY A 3 5.51 -2.43 4.21
C GLY A 3 4.25 -2.06 3.41
N HIS A 4 4.31 -2.17 2.07
CA HIS A 4 3.14 -2.01 1.21
C HIS A 4 2.10 -3.13 1.47
N GLY A 5 2.58 -4.38 1.56
CA GLY A 5 1.73 -5.53 1.89
C GLY A 5 1.05 -5.39 3.25
N ALA A 6 1.78 -4.94 4.28
CA ALA A 6 1.23 -4.72 5.61
C ALA A 6 0.07 -3.70 5.60
N LEU A 7 0.27 -2.54 4.95
CA LEU A 7 -0.75 -1.49 4.83
C LEU A 7 -1.98 -1.97 4.06
N THR A 8 -1.78 -2.61 2.89
CA THR A 8 -2.90 -3.11 2.08
C THR A 8 -3.70 -4.19 2.79
N LEU A 9 -3.04 -5.13 3.49
CA LEU A 9 -3.71 -6.17 4.25
C LEU A 9 -4.51 -5.59 5.43
N PHE A 10 -3.96 -4.63 6.16
CA PHE A 10 -4.69 -3.95 7.23
C PHE A 10 -5.95 -3.25 6.70
N LEU A 11 -5.81 -2.47 5.63
CA LEU A 11 -6.92 -1.70 5.02
C LEU A 11 -8.01 -2.60 4.42
N LYS A 12 -7.63 -3.73 3.82
CA LYS A 12 -8.59 -4.67 3.19
C LYS A 12 -9.29 -5.60 4.18
N ASN A 13 -8.78 -5.72 5.40
CA ASN A 13 -9.30 -6.65 6.40
C ASN A 13 -9.61 -5.95 7.73
N PRO A 14 -10.59 -5.03 7.77
CA PRO A 14 -10.97 -4.34 9.01
C PRO A 14 -11.28 -5.33 10.14
N GLY A 15 -10.68 -5.11 11.31
CA GLY A 15 -10.91 -5.93 12.51
C GLY A 15 -10.04 -7.19 12.63
N GLN A 16 -9.31 -7.60 11.58
CA GLN A 16 -8.41 -8.76 11.67
C GLN A 16 -7.07 -8.43 12.35
N TYR A 17 -6.59 -7.20 12.21
CA TYR A 17 -5.32 -6.74 12.76
C TYR A 17 -5.55 -5.65 13.80
N LYS A 18 -4.80 -5.68 14.91
CA LYS A 18 -4.91 -4.68 15.98
C LYS A 18 -4.21 -3.36 15.66
N SER A 19 -3.13 -3.42 14.90
CA SER A 19 -2.30 -2.27 14.53
C SER A 19 -1.50 -2.59 13.26
N VAL A 20 -0.96 -1.56 12.61
CA VAL A 20 -0.06 -1.70 11.46
C VAL A 20 1.11 -0.72 11.57
N SER A 21 2.29 -1.17 11.15
CA SER A 21 3.46 -0.32 10.97
C SER A 21 4.25 -0.73 9.74
N ALA A 22 5.10 0.17 9.25
CA ALA A 22 5.97 -0.11 8.11
C ALA A 22 7.24 0.75 8.12
N PHE A 23 8.36 0.14 7.72
CA PHE A 23 9.60 0.85 7.39
C PHE A 23 9.69 1.04 5.87
N ALA A 24 9.93 2.27 5.41
CA ALA A 24 10.06 2.64 3.99
C ALA A 24 9.05 1.91 3.07
N PRO A 25 7.73 2.03 3.33
CA PRO A 25 6.73 1.35 2.52
C PRO A 25 6.71 1.93 1.10
N ILE A 26 6.44 1.05 0.13
CA ILE A 26 6.03 1.49 -1.20
C ILE A 26 4.56 1.91 -1.07
N ALA A 27 4.32 3.17 -0.69
CA ALA A 27 2.99 3.64 -0.29
C ALA A 27 2.00 3.76 -1.48
N ASN A 28 2.52 4.07 -2.67
CA ASN A 28 1.71 4.37 -3.87
C ASN A 28 2.28 3.65 -5.12
N PRO A 29 2.34 2.30 -5.14
CA PRO A 29 2.94 1.54 -6.24
C PRO A 29 2.32 1.80 -7.63
N ILE A 30 1.05 2.20 -7.74
CA ILE A 30 0.43 2.53 -9.03
C ILE A 30 1.16 3.71 -9.73
N ASN A 31 1.80 4.57 -8.93
CA ASN A 31 2.56 5.74 -9.39
C ASN A 31 4.09 5.56 -9.25
N ALA A 32 4.59 4.34 -9.02
CA ALA A 32 6.01 4.05 -8.88
C ALA A 32 6.49 3.04 -9.95
N PRO A 33 7.68 3.22 -10.57
CA PRO A 33 8.15 2.33 -11.64
C PRO A 33 8.17 0.84 -11.25
N TRP A 34 8.58 0.55 -10.01
CA TRP A 34 8.59 -0.82 -9.49
C TRP A 34 7.17 -1.40 -9.41
N GLY A 35 6.21 -0.62 -8.91
CA GLY A 35 4.83 -1.05 -8.75
C GLY A 35 4.11 -1.21 -10.10
N GLN A 36 4.29 -0.27 -11.04
CA GLN A 36 3.74 -0.37 -12.39
C GLN A 36 4.25 -1.62 -13.13
N LYS A 37 5.56 -1.92 -13.02
CA LYS A 37 6.13 -3.14 -13.60
C LYS A 37 5.52 -4.39 -12.97
N ALA A 38 5.42 -4.44 -11.64
CA ALA A 38 4.87 -5.59 -10.92
C ALA A 38 3.38 -5.80 -11.23
N PHE A 39 2.56 -4.74 -11.15
CA PHE A 39 1.13 -4.82 -11.43
C PHE A 39 0.83 -5.19 -12.87
N LYS A 40 1.56 -4.63 -13.84
CA LYS A 40 1.43 -5.05 -15.25
C LYS A 40 1.74 -6.54 -15.43
N GLY A 41 2.74 -7.07 -14.72
CA GLY A 41 3.14 -8.47 -14.79
C GLY A 41 2.16 -9.44 -14.11
N TYR A 42 1.57 -9.07 -12.98
CA TYR A 42 0.73 -9.97 -12.17
C TYR A 42 -0.79 -9.76 -12.32
N ILE A 43 -1.22 -8.52 -12.54
CA ILE A 43 -2.63 -8.11 -12.56
C ILE A 43 -3.08 -7.75 -13.99
N GLY A 44 -2.15 -7.37 -14.87
CA GLY A 44 -2.42 -6.96 -16.25
C GLY A 44 -2.47 -5.44 -16.41
N GLY A 45 -2.94 -4.93 -17.54
CA GLY A 45 -2.84 -3.51 -17.91
C GLY A 45 -3.96 -2.58 -17.42
N ASN A 46 -4.89 -3.06 -16.59
CA ASN A 46 -6.02 -2.25 -16.12
C ASN A 46 -5.67 -1.57 -14.78
N GLU A 47 -5.43 -0.26 -14.82
CA GLU A 47 -5.11 0.52 -13.62
C GLU A 47 -6.22 0.54 -12.56
N GLU A 48 -7.49 0.39 -12.94
CA GLU A 48 -8.59 0.29 -11.96
C GLU A 48 -8.46 -0.98 -11.09
N GLU A 49 -7.93 -2.06 -11.64
CA GLU A 49 -7.62 -3.26 -10.84
C GLU A 49 -6.43 -3.01 -9.91
N TRP A 50 -5.45 -2.21 -10.33
CA TRP A 50 -4.27 -1.90 -9.50
C TRP A 50 -4.65 -1.13 -8.24
N LYS A 51 -5.67 -0.25 -8.31
CA LYS A 51 -6.16 0.50 -7.14
C LYS A 51 -6.63 -0.40 -5.99
N LYS A 52 -7.10 -1.62 -6.27
CA LYS A 52 -7.50 -2.61 -5.25
C LYS A 52 -6.31 -3.19 -4.48
N HIS A 53 -5.10 -2.89 -4.92
CA HIS A 53 -3.83 -3.37 -4.37
C HIS A 53 -2.88 -2.22 -4.05
N ASP A 54 -3.31 -0.96 -4.10
CA ASP A 54 -2.49 0.20 -3.77
C ASP A 54 -2.88 0.75 -2.39
N ALA A 55 -1.90 0.96 -1.49
CA ALA A 55 -2.20 1.40 -0.13
C ALA A 55 -2.75 2.84 -0.09
N THR A 56 -2.27 3.71 -0.98
CA THR A 56 -2.75 5.09 -1.15
C THR A 56 -4.17 5.11 -1.71
N GLU A 57 -4.51 4.21 -2.63
CA GLU A 57 -5.87 4.14 -3.16
C GLU A 57 -6.86 3.50 -2.18
N LEU A 58 -6.43 2.53 -1.39
CA LEU A 58 -7.25 1.89 -0.37
C LEU A 58 -7.56 2.85 0.79
N ILE A 59 -6.57 3.62 1.27
CA ILE A 59 -6.80 4.54 2.39
C ILE A 59 -7.76 5.68 2.03
N LYS A 60 -7.83 6.11 0.76
CA LYS A 60 -8.84 7.08 0.28
C LYS A 60 -10.28 6.60 0.51
N GLN A 61 -10.50 5.28 0.59
CA GLN A 61 -11.80 4.67 0.82
C GLN A 61 -12.05 4.34 2.31
N TRP A 62 -11.03 4.49 3.16
CA TRP A 62 -11.13 4.22 4.59
C TRP A 62 -12.06 5.22 5.27
N LYS A 63 -12.87 4.74 6.21
CA LYS A 63 -13.81 5.56 6.98
C LYS A 63 -13.41 5.52 8.46
N GLY A 64 -13.23 6.70 9.03
CA GLY A 64 -12.83 6.87 10.43
C GLY A 64 -11.33 7.06 10.61
N PRO A 65 -10.85 7.09 11.87
CA PRO A 65 -9.45 7.27 12.16
C PRO A 65 -8.62 6.11 11.59
N PHE A 66 -7.43 6.44 11.11
CA PHE A 66 -6.43 5.48 10.66
C PHE A 66 -5.13 5.77 11.38
N GLU A 67 -4.70 4.83 12.23
CA GLU A 67 -3.46 4.93 12.98
C GLU A 67 -2.46 3.91 12.44
N ALA A 68 -1.33 4.41 11.96
CA ALA A 68 -0.21 3.60 11.51
C ALA A 68 1.11 4.28 11.91
N LEU A 69 2.10 3.47 12.29
CA LEU A 69 3.47 3.94 12.49
C LEU A 69 4.27 3.72 11.21
N ILE A 70 4.80 4.79 10.62
CA ILE A 70 5.62 4.72 9.41
C ILE A 70 6.95 5.41 9.68
N ASP A 71 8.05 4.67 9.52
CA ASP A 71 9.41 5.20 9.62
C ASP A 71 10.08 5.18 8.24
N VAL A 72 10.68 6.30 7.86
CA VAL A 72 11.41 6.47 6.59
C VAL A 72 12.76 7.13 6.87
N GLY A 73 13.83 6.52 6.36
CA GLY A 73 15.15 7.14 6.41
C GLY A 73 15.25 8.29 5.43
N THR A 74 15.77 9.44 5.85
CA THR A 74 15.97 10.60 4.95
C THR A 74 17.15 10.43 3.98
N GLY A 75 17.95 9.38 4.15
CA GLY A 75 19.02 8.96 3.23
C GLY A 75 18.68 7.69 2.43
N ASP A 76 17.38 7.36 2.31
CA ASP A 76 16.91 6.30 1.41
C ASP A 76 16.95 6.80 -0.05
N ASN A 77 17.42 5.95 -0.97
CA ASN A 77 17.76 6.32 -2.37
C ASN A 77 16.58 6.20 -3.34
#